data_AF-A0AAV1KH90-F1
#
_entry.id   AF-A0AAV1KH90-F1
#
_cell.length_a   1.000
_cell.length_b   1.000
_cell.length_c   1.000
_cell.angle_alpha   90.00
_cell.angle_beta   90.00
_cell.angle_gamma   90.00
#
_symmetry.space_group_name_H-M   'P 1'
#
loop_
_entity.id
_entity.type
_entity.pdbx_description
1 polymer ?
#
loop_
_entity_poly.entity_id
_entity_poly.type
_entity_poly.pdbx_seq_one_letter_code
_entity_poly.pdbx_strand_id
1 'polypeptide(L)'
;MAAGVLYTYPQNFRAFKALIAAQYSGTDLKVAPGFVFGETNKSEDFLKKFPAGKVPAYESSDGKVLLTESNAIAYYVANEALRGEDLETRARIWQWASWADSELLPASCAWVFPYLGIMQFNKVNVERAKSDLLAALRMLDEHLLTRTFLVTERVTLADIIVFSSLLHAFQHVLEPSMRSDLVNVSRWFSTLAHQPKVAAVVGELTLCSAAPVYDPKKYQELTHAKKDSCKKDKKAEKKEQQSKKKEEAPPAEQVEDEEKPKESKDPFDLLPKGTFNMDDFKRCYSNEDEAKSIPYFWEKFDPENYSIWYAEYKYPEELSKVFMSCNLITGMFQRLDKMRKQAFASVCLFGSDDNSSISGVWVWRGHELAFKLSPDWQIDYESYDWKKLDPKSEETKKLVQDYFSWSGVDKQGRKFNQGKIFK
;
A
#
# COMPACT_ATOMS: atom_id res chain seq x y z
N MET A 1 -27.41 17.06 -24.52
CA MET A 1 -26.85 16.63 -23.21
C MET A 1 -26.05 15.38 -23.45
N ALA A 2 -24.91 15.21 -22.78
CA ALA A 2 -24.20 13.93 -22.82
C ALA A 2 -25.16 12.81 -22.36
N ALA A 3 -25.04 11.63 -22.96
CA ALA A 3 -25.77 10.44 -22.55
C ALA A 3 -24.84 9.25 -22.76
N GLY A 4 -24.88 8.28 -21.86
CA GLY A 4 -23.95 7.16 -21.94
C GLY A 4 -23.95 6.23 -20.74
N VAL A 5 -22.98 5.32 -20.76
CA VAL A 5 -22.80 4.27 -19.78
C VAL A 5 -21.56 4.55 -18.94
N LEU A 6 -21.70 4.47 -17.62
CA LEU A 6 -20.63 4.56 -16.64
C LEU A 6 -20.31 3.17 -16.09
N TYR A 7 -19.12 2.68 -16.38
CA TYR A 7 -18.62 1.43 -15.82
C TYR A 7 -17.95 1.70 -14.47
N THR A 8 -18.47 1.10 -13.40
CA THR A 8 -17.94 1.23 -12.04
C THR A 8 -18.48 0.12 -11.14
N TYR A 9 -17.78 -0.17 -10.04
CA TYR A 9 -18.32 -0.94 -8.92
C TYR A 9 -19.21 -0.05 -8.01
N PRO A 10 -20.12 -0.66 -7.21
CA PRO A 10 -20.99 0.06 -6.28
C PRO A 10 -20.22 0.89 -5.25
N GLN A 11 -20.82 1.99 -4.77
CA GLN A 11 -20.24 2.85 -3.72
C GLN A 11 -18.84 3.42 -4.04
N ASN A 12 -18.50 3.53 -5.33
CA ASN A 12 -17.24 4.14 -5.74
C ASN A 12 -17.36 5.67 -5.67
N PHE A 13 -16.76 6.27 -4.64
CA PHE A 13 -16.74 7.74 -4.48
C PHE A 13 -16.16 8.48 -5.69
N ARG A 14 -15.29 7.85 -6.50
CA ARG A 14 -14.79 8.46 -7.74
C ARG A 14 -15.88 8.56 -8.82
N ALA A 15 -16.76 7.56 -8.90
CA ALA A 15 -17.88 7.53 -9.83
C ALA A 15 -19.00 8.50 -9.43
N PHE A 16 -19.17 8.73 -8.12
CA PHE A 16 -20.15 9.70 -7.61
C PHE A 16 -19.97 11.11 -8.18
N LYS A 17 -18.73 11.52 -8.48
CA LYS A 17 -18.47 12.80 -9.15
C LYS A 17 -19.28 12.97 -10.43
N ALA A 18 -19.26 11.95 -11.30
CA ALA A 18 -20.01 11.97 -12.56
C ALA A 18 -21.52 11.79 -12.35
N LEU A 19 -21.92 10.92 -11.44
CA LEU A 19 -23.34 10.66 -11.16
C LEU A 19 -24.04 11.89 -10.55
N ILE A 20 -23.39 12.58 -9.60
CA ILE A 20 -23.90 13.84 -9.03
C ILE A 20 -23.94 14.92 -10.11
N ALA A 21 -22.87 15.08 -10.89
CA ALA A 21 -22.85 16.05 -11.98
C ALA A 21 -23.98 15.80 -13.00
N ALA A 22 -24.28 14.54 -13.29
CA ALA A 22 -25.39 14.16 -14.17
C ALA A 22 -26.76 14.53 -13.57
N GLN A 23 -26.99 14.34 -12.26
CA GLN A 23 -28.21 14.78 -11.57
C GLN A 23 -28.41 16.29 -11.62
N TYR A 24 -27.33 17.06 -11.49
CA TYR A 24 -27.38 18.52 -11.63
C TYR A 24 -27.71 18.97 -13.05
N SER A 25 -27.15 18.26 -14.01
CA SER A 25 -27.22 18.64 -15.42
C SER A 25 -28.49 18.13 -16.09
N GLY A 26 -29.07 17.01 -15.65
CA GLY A 26 -30.12 16.29 -16.38
C GLY A 26 -29.55 15.40 -17.50
N THR A 27 -28.29 14.97 -17.36
CA THR A 27 -27.61 14.06 -18.30
C THR A 27 -28.10 12.63 -18.06
N ASP A 28 -28.49 11.90 -19.12
CA ASP A 28 -28.87 10.48 -19.02
C ASP A 28 -27.60 9.61 -18.89
N LEU A 29 -27.11 9.47 -17.65
CA LEU A 29 -25.94 8.66 -17.30
C LEU A 29 -26.37 7.39 -16.56
N LYS A 30 -26.16 6.23 -17.18
CA LYS A 30 -26.54 4.93 -16.63
C LYS A 30 -25.32 4.17 -16.14
N VAL A 31 -25.38 3.59 -14.94
CA VAL A 31 -24.34 2.67 -14.49
C VAL A 31 -24.48 1.36 -15.25
N ALA A 32 -23.36 0.82 -15.75
CA ALA A 32 -23.34 -0.41 -16.52
C ALA A 32 -23.97 -1.57 -15.72
N PRO A 33 -25.03 -2.24 -16.25
CA PRO A 33 -25.62 -3.37 -15.56
C PRO A 33 -24.65 -4.55 -15.56
N GLY A 34 -24.54 -5.25 -14.42
CA GLY A 34 -23.73 -6.46 -14.31
C GLY A 34 -22.22 -6.23 -14.38
N PHE A 35 -21.72 -5.01 -14.14
CA PHE A 35 -20.29 -4.78 -14.02
C PHE A 35 -19.72 -5.51 -12.79
N VAL A 36 -18.72 -6.37 -13.00
CA VAL A 36 -18.01 -7.11 -11.95
C VAL A 36 -16.55 -6.66 -11.91
N PHE A 37 -16.13 -6.05 -10.79
CA PHE A 37 -14.77 -5.57 -10.63
C PHE A 37 -13.77 -6.72 -10.50
N GLY A 38 -12.69 -6.66 -11.27
CA GLY A 38 -11.70 -7.73 -11.40
C GLY A 38 -11.96 -8.65 -12.60
N GLU A 39 -13.20 -8.70 -13.10
CA GLU A 39 -13.58 -9.52 -14.25
C GLU A 39 -13.87 -8.65 -15.48
N THR A 40 -14.92 -7.82 -15.41
CA THR A 40 -15.35 -6.98 -16.54
C THR A 40 -14.27 -6.00 -16.98
N ASN A 41 -13.59 -5.32 -16.04
CA ASN A 41 -12.52 -4.37 -16.36
C ASN A 41 -11.18 -5.02 -16.76
N LYS A 42 -11.13 -6.36 -16.81
CA LYS A 42 -9.99 -7.14 -17.28
C LYS A 42 -10.28 -7.90 -18.57
N SER A 43 -11.52 -7.91 -19.05
CA SER A 43 -11.88 -8.54 -20.32
C SER A 43 -11.23 -7.81 -21.50
N GLU A 44 -10.95 -8.55 -22.57
CA GLU A 44 -10.37 -7.98 -23.79
C GLU A 44 -11.24 -6.84 -24.35
N ASP A 45 -12.55 -7.02 -24.36
CA ASP A 45 -13.47 -6.01 -24.91
C ASP A 45 -13.48 -4.72 -24.10
N PHE A 46 -13.34 -4.82 -22.77
CA PHE A 46 -13.19 -3.63 -21.94
C PHE A 46 -11.82 -2.98 -22.15
N LEU A 47 -10.74 -3.76 -22.19
CA LEU A 47 -9.37 -3.24 -22.35
C LEU A 47 -9.13 -2.62 -23.74
N LYS A 48 -9.81 -3.09 -24.78
CA LYS A 48 -9.83 -2.44 -26.12
C LYS A 48 -10.35 -1.00 -26.04
N LYS A 49 -11.37 -0.75 -25.20
CA LYS A 49 -11.95 0.58 -25.00
C LYS A 49 -11.18 1.40 -23.96
N PHE A 50 -10.73 0.75 -22.89
CA PHE A 50 -10.12 1.37 -21.72
C PHE A 50 -8.84 0.61 -21.32
N PRO A 51 -7.69 0.89 -21.96
CA PRO A 51 -6.46 0.10 -21.81
C PRO A 51 -5.92 0.00 -20.38
N ALA A 52 -6.20 0.99 -19.53
CA ALA A 52 -5.77 0.97 -18.14
C ALA A 52 -6.53 -0.06 -17.27
N GLY A 53 -7.68 -0.57 -17.73
CA GLY A 53 -8.53 -1.50 -16.98
C GLY A 53 -8.99 -0.94 -15.62
N LYS A 54 -9.10 0.39 -15.52
CA LYS A 54 -9.52 1.13 -14.32
C LYS A 54 -10.95 1.63 -14.47
N VAL A 55 -11.59 1.89 -13.33
CA VAL A 55 -12.92 2.51 -13.26
C VAL A 55 -12.92 3.66 -12.24
N PRO A 56 -13.74 4.71 -12.42
CA PRO A 56 -14.81 4.84 -13.42
C PRO A 56 -14.29 5.00 -14.86
N ALA A 57 -15.02 4.40 -15.80
CA ALA A 57 -14.83 4.57 -17.24
C ALA A 57 -16.18 4.89 -17.89
N TYR A 58 -16.19 5.70 -18.93
CA TYR A 58 -17.40 6.20 -19.57
C TYR A 58 -17.38 5.95 -21.08
N GLU A 59 -18.53 5.55 -21.61
CA GLU A 59 -18.79 5.41 -23.04
C GLU A 59 -20.06 6.19 -23.39
N SER A 60 -19.98 7.10 -24.37
CA SER A 60 -21.16 7.80 -24.87
C SER A 60 -22.13 6.83 -25.55
N SER A 61 -23.42 7.20 -25.60
CA SER A 61 -24.46 6.38 -26.21
C SER A 61 -24.23 6.07 -27.69
N ASP A 62 -23.46 6.90 -28.40
CA ASP A 62 -23.06 6.70 -29.79
C ASP A 62 -21.70 5.99 -29.95
N GLY A 63 -21.05 5.61 -28.84
CA GLY A 63 -19.76 4.92 -28.79
C GLY A 63 -18.56 5.77 -29.23
N LYS A 64 -18.73 7.05 -29.56
CA LYS A 64 -17.67 7.91 -30.10
C LYS A 64 -16.75 8.49 -29.05
N VAL A 65 -17.25 8.67 -27.83
CA VAL A 65 -16.50 9.27 -26.72
C VAL A 65 -16.28 8.22 -25.66
N LEU A 66 -15.02 7.84 -25.50
CA LEU A 66 -14.54 6.97 -24.44
C LEU A 66 -13.68 7.82 -23.49
N LEU A 67 -14.08 7.89 -22.22
CA LEU A 67 -13.36 8.68 -21.21
C LEU A 67 -12.97 7.81 -20.02
N THR A 68 -11.74 8.01 -19.58
CA THR A 68 -11.23 7.59 -18.27
C THR A 68 -11.00 8.84 -17.42
N GLU A 69 -10.52 8.66 -16.19
CA GLU A 69 -10.33 9.73 -15.21
C GLU A 69 -11.63 10.37 -14.73
N SER A 70 -11.94 10.15 -13.45
CA SER A 70 -13.21 10.56 -12.85
C SER A 70 -13.56 12.05 -12.99
N ASN A 71 -12.57 12.95 -12.94
CA ASN A 71 -12.79 14.39 -13.10
C ASN A 71 -13.13 14.75 -14.55
N ALA A 72 -12.50 14.11 -15.54
CA ALA A 72 -12.80 14.32 -16.95
C ALA A 72 -14.21 13.82 -17.30
N ILE A 73 -14.60 12.65 -16.79
CA ILE A 73 -15.95 12.12 -16.95
C ILE A 73 -16.98 13.07 -16.32
N ALA A 74 -16.75 13.51 -15.08
CA ALA A 74 -17.64 14.45 -14.40
C ALA A 74 -17.78 15.77 -15.15
N TYR A 75 -16.67 16.31 -15.69
CA TYR A 75 -16.69 17.49 -16.55
C TYR A 75 -17.52 17.27 -17.81
N TYR A 76 -17.34 16.14 -18.50
CA TYR A 76 -18.05 15.85 -19.74
C TYR A 76 -19.58 15.76 -19.54
N VAL A 77 -20.04 15.18 -18.43
CA VAL A 77 -21.48 15.04 -18.14
C VAL A 77 -22.11 16.27 -17.46
N ALA A 78 -21.29 17.23 -17.02
CA ALA A 78 -21.72 18.48 -16.40
C ALA A 78 -22.31 19.48 -17.41
N ASN A 79 -23.23 20.32 -16.96
CA ASN A 79 -23.71 21.50 -17.70
C ASN A 79 -22.77 22.71 -17.51
N GLU A 80 -23.07 23.82 -18.19
CA GLU A 80 -22.22 25.02 -18.13
C GLU A 80 -22.14 25.63 -16.73
N ALA A 81 -23.25 25.69 -15.98
CA ALA A 81 -23.26 26.20 -14.61
C ALA A 81 -22.31 25.44 -13.67
N LEU A 82 -22.23 24.12 -13.81
CA LEU A 82 -21.29 23.30 -13.03
C LEU A 82 -19.83 23.46 -13.46
N ARG A 83 -19.58 23.74 -14.74
CA ARG A 83 -18.24 23.93 -15.31
C ARG A 83 -17.70 25.34 -15.08
N GLY A 84 -18.58 26.30 -14.83
CA GLY A 84 -18.27 27.73 -14.81
C GLY A 84 -18.63 28.39 -16.14
N GLU A 85 -19.24 29.57 -16.07
CA GLU A 85 -19.74 30.31 -17.23
C GLU A 85 -18.63 31.16 -17.89
N ASP A 86 -17.63 31.58 -17.11
CA ASP A 86 -16.49 32.36 -17.57
C ASP A 86 -15.15 31.65 -17.30
N LEU A 87 -14.07 32.19 -17.88
CA LEU A 87 -12.73 31.61 -17.79
C LEU A 87 -12.17 31.62 -16.36
N GLU A 88 -12.43 32.67 -15.58
CA GLU A 88 -11.92 32.80 -14.21
C GLU A 88 -12.58 31.75 -13.30
N THR A 89 -13.90 31.61 -13.39
CA THR A 89 -14.65 30.59 -12.65
C THR A 89 -14.18 29.18 -13.03
N ARG A 90 -14.03 28.90 -14.33
CA ARG A 90 -13.49 27.60 -14.81
C ARG A 90 -12.10 27.31 -14.24
N ALA A 91 -11.21 28.30 -14.24
CA ALA A 91 -9.86 28.14 -13.71
C ALA A 91 -9.87 27.84 -12.21
N ARG A 92 -10.68 28.55 -11.42
CA ARG A 92 -10.84 28.30 -9.98
C ARG A 92 -11.44 26.92 -9.69
N ILE A 93 -12.37 26.45 -10.52
CA ILE A 93 -12.90 25.08 -10.40
C ILE A 93 -11.80 24.05 -10.59
N TRP A 94 -10.96 24.21 -11.62
CA TRP A 94 -9.84 23.32 -11.88
C TRP A 94 -8.72 23.43 -10.84
N GLN A 95 -8.52 24.61 -10.23
CA GLN A 95 -7.62 24.77 -9.08
C GLN A 95 -8.04 23.85 -7.93
N TRP A 96 -9.32 23.86 -7.55
CA TRP A 96 -9.84 22.97 -6.51
C TRP A 96 -9.82 21.50 -6.91
N ALA A 97 -10.12 21.17 -8.17
CA ALA A 97 -10.04 19.80 -8.66
C ALA A 97 -8.61 19.25 -8.61
N SER A 98 -7.62 20.05 -9.05
CA SER A 98 -6.21 19.68 -9.00
C SER A 98 -5.71 19.52 -7.57
N TRP A 99 -6.05 20.47 -6.68
CA TRP A 99 -5.68 20.40 -5.27
C TRP A 99 -6.31 19.18 -4.58
N ALA A 100 -7.56 18.85 -4.91
CA ALA A 100 -8.22 17.66 -4.36
C ALA A 100 -7.51 16.36 -4.77
N ASP A 101 -7.03 16.26 -6.01
CA ASP A 101 -6.32 15.08 -6.49
C ASP A 101 -4.87 14.99 -5.98
N SER A 102 -4.19 16.12 -5.74
CA SER A 102 -2.78 16.14 -5.30
C SER A 102 -2.61 16.07 -3.79
N GLU A 103 -3.42 16.81 -3.03
CA GLU A 103 -3.24 16.94 -1.57
C GLU A 103 -4.27 16.09 -0.82
N LEU A 104 -5.55 16.25 -1.17
CA LEU A 104 -6.64 15.78 -0.34
C LEU A 104 -6.90 14.28 -0.47
N LEU A 105 -7.03 13.81 -1.71
CA LEU A 105 -7.39 12.44 -2.02
C LEU A 105 -6.31 11.44 -1.61
N PRO A 106 -5.00 11.69 -1.85
CA PRO A 106 -3.95 10.77 -1.40
C PRO A 106 -3.91 10.63 0.12
N ALA A 107 -3.99 11.74 0.86
CA ALA A 107 -4.00 11.75 2.31
C ALA A 107 -5.24 11.03 2.87
N SER A 108 -6.43 11.34 2.32
CA SER A 108 -7.70 10.66 2.65
C SER A 108 -7.61 9.14 2.43
N CYS A 109 -7.13 8.70 1.26
CA CYS A 109 -6.99 7.27 0.97
C CYS A 109 -5.97 6.59 1.90
N ALA A 110 -4.81 7.20 2.12
CA ALA A 110 -3.75 6.63 2.95
C ALA A 110 -4.17 6.49 4.43
N TRP A 111 -5.04 7.39 4.92
CA TRP A 111 -5.61 7.27 6.25
C TRP A 111 -6.75 6.25 6.32
N VAL A 112 -7.70 6.29 5.38
CA VAL A 112 -8.92 5.46 5.43
C VAL A 112 -8.67 4.00 5.05
N PHE A 113 -7.94 3.74 3.96
CA PHE A 113 -7.88 2.42 3.32
C PHE A 113 -7.33 1.31 4.22
N PRO A 114 -6.38 1.57 5.14
CA PRO A 114 -5.97 0.58 6.14
C PRO A 114 -7.13 0.08 7.02
N TYR A 115 -8.04 0.96 7.44
CA TYR A 115 -9.18 0.60 8.29
C TYR A 115 -10.30 -0.13 7.53
N LEU A 116 -10.33 0.04 6.21
CA LEU A 116 -11.19 -0.73 5.32
C LEU A 116 -10.56 -2.07 4.87
N GLY A 117 -9.34 -2.38 5.30
CA GLY A 117 -8.63 -3.59 4.87
C GLY A 117 -8.18 -3.57 3.40
N ILE A 118 -8.21 -2.41 2.75
CA ILE A 118 -7.79 -2.26 1.34
C ILE A 118 -6.25 -2.19 1.23
N MET A 119 -5.62 -1.59 2.24
CA MET A 119 -4.16 -1.46 2.36
C MET A 119 -3.69 -2.06 3.69
N GLN A 120 -2.43 -2.48 3.74
CA GLN A 120 -1.82 -2.91 4.99
C GLN A 120 -1.71 -1.71 5.94
N PHE A 121 -2.03 -1.93 7.22
CA PHE A 121 -1.89 -0.91 8.23
C PHE A 121 -0.43 -0.65 8.57
N ASN A 122 -0.02 0.61 8.49
CA ASN A 122 1.26 1.10 8.94
C ASN A 122 1.04 2.37 9.75
N LYS A 123 1.35 2.33 11.05
CA LYS A 123 1.07 3.42 11.98
C LYS A 123 1.73 4.74 11.55
N VAL A 124 2.98 4.71 11.09
CA VAL A 124 3.72 5.92 10.69
C VAL A 124 3.07 6.57 9.47
N ASN A 125 2.69 5.76 8.47
CA ASN A 125 2.03 6.26 7.27
C ASN A 125 0.64 6.81 7.58
N VAL A 126 -0.12 6.13 8.45
CA VAL A 126 -1.45 6.57 8.87
C VAL A 126 -1.38 7.90 9.65
N GLU A 127 -0.47 8.03 10.60
CA GLU A 127 -0.31 9.29 11.36
C GLU A 127 0.16 10.45 10.47
N ARG A 128 1.05 10.18 9.50
CA ARG A 128 1.43 11.18 8.50
C ARG A 128 0.22 11.60 7.64
N ALA A 129 -0.49 10.64 7.08
CA ALA A 129 -1.67 10.89 6.25
C ALA A 129 -2.77 11.64 7.03
N LYS A 130 -2.94 11.33 8.31
CA LYS A 130 -3.83 12.06 9.23
C LYS A 130 -3.39 13.51 9.38
N SER A 131 -2.10 13.76 9.64
CA SER A 131 -1.56 15.12 9.75
C SER A 131 -1.75 15.90 8.46
N ASP A 132 -1.42 15.31 7.32
CA ASP A 132 -1.52 15.94 5.99
C ASP A 132 -2.99 16.26 5.66
N LEU A 133 -3.91 15.33 5.93
CA LEU A 133 -5.34 15.56 5.70
C LEU A 133 -5.88 16.67 6.61
N LEU A 134 -5.52 16.68 7.90
CA LEU A 134 -5.97 17.73 8.82
C LEU A 134 -5.41 19.11 8.43
N ALA A 135 -4.17 19.18 7.94
CA ALA A 135 -3.61 20.43 7.42
C ALA A 135 -4.37 20.94 6.19
N ALA A 136 -4.66 20.05 5.23
CA ALA A 136 -5.47 20.37 4.05
C ALA A 136 -6.90 20.82 4.44
N LEU A 137 -7.51 20.15 5.41
CA LEU A 137 -8.85 20.49 5.91
C LEU A 137 -8.89 21.83 6.64
N ARG A 138 -7.83 22.23 7.35
CA ARG A 138 -7.75 23.56 7.98
C ARG A 138 -7.73 24.68 6.95
N MET A 139 -6.96 24.52 5.87
CA MET A 139 -6.96 25.49 4.76
C MET A 139 -8.35 25.59 4.12
N LEU A 140 -9.00 24.45 3.90
CA LEU A 140 -10.36 24.40 3.38
C LEU A 140 -11.37 25.07 4.33
N ASP A 141 -11.22 24.88 5.65
CA ASP A 141 -12.09 25.47 6.66
C ASP A 141 -12.02 27.00 6.64
N GLU A 142 -10.80 27.54 6.58
CA GLU A 142 -10.55 28.97 6.49
C GLU A 142 -11.14 29.56 5.19
N HIS A 143 -10.95 28.87 4.06
CA HIS A 143 -11.53 29.30 2.78
C HIS A 143 -13.07 29.35 2.83
N LEU A 144 -13.69 28.39 3.52
CA LEU A 144 -15.15 28.27 3.64
C LEU A 144 -15.77 29.22 4.69
N LEU A 145 -14.96 29.90 5.51
CA LEU A 145 -15.44 30.80 6.56
C LEU A 145 -16.46 31.82 6.05
N THR A 146 -16.21 32.41 4.88
CA THR A 146 -17.06 33.45 4.27
C THR A 146 -17.76 32.99 3.00
N ARG A 147 -17.82 31.67 2.73
CA ARG A 147 -18.31 31.13 1.46
C ARG A 147 -19.31 30.01 1.69
N THR A 148 -20.36 29.98 0.87
CA THR A 148 -21.34 28.89 0.89
C THR A 148 -20.79 27.66 0.15
N PHE A 149 -20.17 27.87 -1.01
CA PHE A 149 -19.55 26.87 -1.87
C PHE A 149 -18.14 27.32 -2.29
N LEU A 150 -17.35 26.44 -2.92
CA LEU A 150 -15.92 26.66 -3.06
C LEU A 150 -15.53 27.78 -4.03
N VAL A 151 -16.30 27.97 -5.11
CA VAL A 151 -15.94 28.91 -6.19
C VAL A 151 -16.98 30.00 -6.39
N THR A 152 -18.26 29.65 -6.34
CA THR A 152 -19.37 30.58 -6.56
C THR A 152 -20.36 30.48 -5.40
N GLU A 153 -21.48 31.22 -5.44
CA GLU A 153 -22.59 31.04 -4.49
C GLU A 153 -23.54 29.88 -4.86
N ARG A 154 -23.12 29.00 -5.79
CA ARG A 154 -23.83 27.78 -6.18
C ARG A 154 -22.86 26.59 -6.28
N VAL A 155 -23.42 25.38 -6.20
CA VAL A 155 -22.66 24.13 -6.39
C VAL A 155 -22.02 24.12 -7.78
N THR A 156 -20.72 23.83 -7.82
CA THR A 156 -19.94 23.61 -9.04
C THR A 156 -19.25 22.25 -9.02
N LEU A 157 -18.53 21.90 -10.09
CA LEU A 157 -17.68 20.71 -10.08
C LEU A 157 -16.61 20.74 -8.97
N ALA A 158 -16.15 21.92 -8.55
CA ALA A 158 -15.22 22.02 -7.42
C ALA A 158 -15.81 21.38 -6.17
N ASP A 159 -17.05 21.75 -5.83
CA ASP A 159 -17.76 21.23 -4.67
C ASP A 159 -17.96 19.72 -4.77
N ILE A 160 -18.45 19.26 -5.92
CA ILE A 160 -18.73 17.83 -6.17
C ILE A 160 -17.45 17.00 -6.05
N ILE A 161 -16.33 17.49 -6.59
CA ILE A 161 -15.05 16.78 -6.58
C ILE A 161 -14.48 16.70 -5.17
N VAL A 162 -14.37 17.84 -4.47
CA VAL A 162 -13.83 17.89 -3.10
C VAL A 162 -14.70 17.09 -2.14
N PHE A 163 -16.03 17.20 -2.26
CA PHE A 163 -16.99 16.44 -1.44
C PHE A 163 -16.81 14.94 -1.62
N SER A 164 -16.75 14.48 -2.87
CA SER A 164 -16.57 13.06 -3.17
C SER A 164 -15.23 12.52 -2.67
N SER A 165 -14.16 13.31 -2.74
CA SER A 165 -12.83 12.94 -2.23
C SER A 165 -12.77 12.86 -0.70
N LEU A 166 -13.64 13.58 0.01
CA LEU A 166 -13.76 13.58 1.47
C LEU A 166 -14.77 12.57 2.02
N LEU A 167 -15.61 12.01 1.17
CA LEU A 167 -16.75 11.18 1.57
C LEU A 167 -16.36 10.08 2.56
N HIS A 168 -15.36 9.26 2.18
CA HIS A 168 -14.90 8.17 3.02
C HIS A 168 -14.18 8.66 4.30
N ALA A 169 -13.52 9.82 4.26
CA ALA A 169 -12.90 10.38 5.45
C ALA A 169 -13.95 10.74 6.51
N PHE A 170 -15.05 11.38 6.07
CA PHE A 170 -16.20 11.70 6.93
C PHE A 170 -16.95 10.47 7.43
N GLN A 171 -17.02 9.41 6.64
CA GLN A 171 -17.69 8.16 7.02
C GLN A 171 -16.87 7.32 8.02
N HIS A 172 -15.54 7.35 7.92
CA HIS A 172 -14.71 6.34 8.59
C HIS A 172 -13.70 6.86 9.59
N VAL A 173 -13.13 8.06 9.43
CA VAL A 173 -11.97 8.48 10.25
C VAL A 173 -12.11 9.84 10.93
N LEU A 174 -12.95 10.74 10.40
CA LEU A 174 -13.20 12.06 11.00
C LEU A 174 -14.26 11.98 12.10
N GLU A 175 -13.81 11.60 13.29
CA GLU A 175 -14.65 11.51 14.49
C GLU A 175 -15.18 12.90 14.94
N PRO A 176 -16.21 12.94 15.83
CA PRO A 176 -16.87 14.19 16.20
C PRO A 176 -15.94 15.28 16.76
N SER A 177 -14.93 14.92 17.56
CA SER A 177 -13.94 15.86 18.12
C SER A 177 -13.09 16.55 17.05
N MET A 178 -12.72 15.82 15.99
CA MET A 178 -11.97 16.41 14.87
C MET A 178 -12.88 17.29 14.01
N ARG A 179 -14.15 16.92 13.88
CA ARG A 179 -15.14 17.69 13.12
C ARG A 179 -15.55 18.98 13.82
N SER A 180 -15.53 19.03 15.16
CA SER A 180 -15.81 20.26 15.91
C SER A 180 -14.78 21.36 15.68
N ASP A 181 -13.54 21.00 15.37
CA ASP A 181 -12.47 21.96 15.02
C ASP A 181 -12.57 22.45 13.56
N LEU A 182 -13.37 21.76 12.73
CA LEU A 182 -13.54 22.02 11.30
C LEU A 182 -14.99 22.43 11.01
N VAL A 183 -15.43 23.51 11.67
CA VAL A 183 -16.84 23.95 11.68
C VAL A 183 -17.34 24.28 10.27
N ASN A 184 -16.55 24.99 9.47
CA ASN A 184 -16.94 25.45 8.14
C ASN A 184 -16.93 24.31 7.13
N VAL A 185 -15.92 23.42 7.17
CA VAL A 185 -15.89 22.22 6.34
C VAL A 185 -17.06 21.31 6.70
N SER A 186 -17.32 21.08 7.99
CA SER A 186 -18.43 20.23 8.44
C SER A 186 -19.79 20.79 8.00
N ARG A 187 -19.97 22.11 8.08
CA ARG A 187 -21.17 22.81 7.57
C ARG A 187 -21.31 22.67 6.06
N TRP A 188 -20.26 22.93 5.30
CA TRP A 188 -20.27 22.82 3.83
C TRP A 188 -20.53 21.37 3.39
N PHE A 189 -19.85 20.40 4.00
CA PHE A 189 -20.01 18.97 3.68
C PHE A 189 -21.43 18.50 3.98
N SER A 190 -21.99 18.89 5.13
CA SER A 190 -23.39 18.60 5.47
C SER A 190 -24.36 19.28 4.52
N THR A 191 -24.08 20.52 4.11
CA THR A 191 -24.90 21.26 3.14
C THR A 191 -24.96 20.52 1.80
N LEU A 192 -23.82 20.01 1.31
CA LEU A 192 -23.78 19.21 0.08
C LEU A 192 -24.44 17.85 0.22
N ALA A 193 -24.18 17.13 1.31
CA ALA A 193 -24.76 15.80 1.54
C ALA A 193 -26.30 15.83 1.53
N HIS A 194 -26.91 16.91 2.02
CA HIS A 194 -28.36 17.08 2.07
C HIS A 194 -28.96 17.72 0.81
N GLN A 195 -28.16 18.06 -0.20
CA GLN A 195 -28.72 18.47 -1.49
C GLN A 195 -29.46 17.28 -2.12
N PRO A 196 -30.72 17.42 -2.57
CA PRO A 196 -31.50 16.30 -3.10
C PRO A 196 -30.79 15.53 -4.22
N LYS A 197 -30.07 16.26 -5.08
CA LYS A 197 -29.30 15.71 -6.21
C LYS A 197 -28.08 14.90 -5.76
N VAL A 198 -27.49 15.23 -4.63
CA VAL A 198 -26.37 14.50 -4.03
C VAL A 198 -26.88 13.28 -3.27
N ALA A 199 -27.89 13.48 -2.42
CA ALA A 199 -28.54 12.41 -1.64
C ALA A 199 -29.11 11.30 -2.54
N ALA A 200 -29.63 11.64 -3.73
CA ALA A 200 -30.11 10.67 -4.71
C ALA A 200 -29.01 9.71 -5.23
N VAL A 201 -27.74 10.10 -5.16
CA VAL A 201 -26.59 9.31 -5.62
C VAL A 201 -25.88 8.61 -4.47
N VAL A 202 -25.60 9.36 -3.41
CA VAL A 202 -24.81 8.87 -2.26
C VAL A 202 -25.66 8.05 -1.29
N GLY A 203 -26.97 8.31 -1.25
CA GLY A 203 -27.88 7.71 -0.29
C GLY A 203 -27.75 8.33 1.11
N GLU A 204 -28.18 7.56 2.11
CA GLU A 204 -28.10 7.96 3.51
C GLU A 204 -26.64 7.93 3.99
N LEU A 205 -26.15 9.07 4.46
CA LEU A 205 -24.76 9.23 4.87
C LEU A 205 -24.59 9.04 6.38
N THR A 206 -23.97 7.93 6.79
CA THR A 206 -23.57 7.73 8.19
C THR A 206 -22.17 8.33 8.42
N LEU A 207 -22.08 9.34 9.28
CA LEU A 207 -20.81 9.96 9.66
C LEU A 207 -20.08 9.14 10.73
N CYS A 208 -18.76 9.23 10.74
CA CYS A 208 -17.90 8.60 11.73
C CYS A 208 -18.26 9.07 13.15
N SER A 209 -18.58 8.12 14.03
CA SER A 209 -18.99 8.37 15.42
C SER A 209 -17.86 8.22 16.44
N ALA A 210 -16.79 7.50 16.10
CA ALA A 210 -15.64 7.26 16.98
C ALA A 210 -14.38 6.95 16.16
N ALA A 211 -13.21 7.11 16.78
CA ALA A 211 -11.92 6.77 16.18
C ALA A 211 -11.92 5.38 15.52
N PRO A 212 -11.38 5.26 14.30
CA PRO A 212 -11.35 4.00 13.57
C PRO A 212 -10.42 3.00 14.26
N VAL A 213 -10.90 1.77 14.44
CA VAL A 213 -10.11 0.65 14.97
C VAL A 213 -9.65 -0.23 13.81
N TYR A 214 -8.36 -0.51 13.75
CA TYR A 214 -7.80 -1.40 12.75
C TYR A 214 -8.17 -2.86 13.07
N ASP A 215 -8.72 -3.55 12.08
CA ASP A 215 -9.03 -4.98 12.14
C ASP A 215 -8.16 -5.74 11.13
N PRO A 216 -7.16 -6.53 11.59
CA PRO A 216 -6.31 -7.33 10.72
C PRO A 216 -7.09 -8.33 9.84
N LYS A 217 -8.25 -8.83 10.29
CA LYS A 217 -9.04 -9.83 9.57
C LYS A 217 -9.60 -9.27 8.25
N LYS A 218 -10.04 -8.01 8.24
CA LYS A 218 -10.55 -7.34 7.03
C LYS A 218 -9.52 -7.30 5.90
N TYR A 219 -8.26 -7.05 6.24
CA TYR A 219 -7.17 -7.04 5.25
C TYR A 219 -6.88 -8.45 4.73
N GLN A 220 -6.90 -9.47 5.59
CA GLN A 220 -6.72 -10.87 5.21
C GLN A 220 -7.87 -11.33 4.28
N GLU A 221 -9.12 -11.07 4.62
CA GLU A 221 -10.28 -11.46 3.80
C GLU A 221 -10.22 -10.85 2.39
N LEU A 222 -9.90 -9.56 2.27
CA LEU A 222 -9.79 -8.88 0.97
C LEU A 222 -8.57 -9.34 0.16
N THR A 223 -7.49 -9.76 0.81
CA THR A 223 -6.31 -10.31 0.13
C THR A 223 -6.54 -11.77 -0.30
N HIS A 224 -7.27 -12.56 0.48
CA HIS A 224 -7.70 -13.92 0.12
C HIS A 224 -8.74 -13.92 -1.01
N ALA A 225 -9.72 -13.01 -1.00
CA ALA A 225 -10.70 -12.85 -2.08
C ALA A 225 -10.04 -12.53 -3.43
N LYS A 226 -8.98 -11.69 -3.43
CA LYS A 226 -8.16 -11.42 -4.64
C LYS A 226 -7.36 -12.65 -5.12
N LYS A 227 -6.97 -13.55 -4.21
CA LYS A 227 -6.29 -14.81 -4.57
C LYS A 227 -7.28 -15.83 -5.15
N ASP A 228 -8.53 -15.87 -4.68
CA ASP A 228 -9.55 -16.79 -5.20
C ASP A 228 -10.12 -16.36 -6.56
N SER A 229 -10.22 -15.05 -6.85
CA SER A 229 -10.52 -14.58 -8.21
C SER A 229 -9.41 -14.99 -9.20
N CYS A 230 -8.13 -14.85 -8.83
CA CYS A 230 -7.01 -15.35 -9.64
C CYS A 230 -6.97 -16.88 -9.78
N LYS A 231 -7.56 -17.65 -8.86
CA LYS A 231 -7.66 -19.12 -8.96
C LYS A 231 -8.79 -19.58 -9.86
N LYS A 232 -9.87 -18.80 -10.04
CA LYS A 232 -10.93 -19.09 -11.02
C LYS A 232 -10.44 -18.89 -12.46
N ASP A 233 -9.61 -17.88 -12.70
CA ASP A 233 -9.00 -17.63 -14.03
C ASP A 233 -8.06 -18.77 -14.46
N LYS A 234 -7.27 -19.34 -13.53
CA LYS A 234 -6.42 -20.50 -13.82
C LYS A 234 -7.18 -21.81 -14.05
N LYS A 235 -8.49 -21.87 -13.77
CA LYS A 235 -9.32 -23.07 -13.95
C LYS A 235 -10.05 -23.08 -15.30
N ALA A 236 -10.17 -21.93 -15.97
CA ALA A 236 -10.69 -21.83 -17.34
C ALA A 236 -9.61 -22.13 -18.40
N GLU A 237 -8.35 -21.74 -18.15
CA GLU A 237 -7.22 -22.06 -19.05
C GLU A 237 -6.69 -23.49 -18.91
N LYS A 238 -7.03 -24.23 -17.85
CA LYS A 238 -6.54 -25.61 -17.61
C LYS A 238 -7.49 -26.73 -18.08
N LYS A 239 -8.58 -26.42 -18.80
CA LYS A 239 -9.42 -27.47 -19.41
C LYS A 239 -8.88 -28.01 -20.74
N GLU A 240 -7.80 -27.44 -21.26
CA GLU A 240 -7.17 -27.89 -22.51
C GLU A 240 -5.70 -28.30 -22.36
N GLN A 241 -5.30 -28.89 -21.23
CA GLN A 241 -4.15 -29.80 -21.23
C GLN A 241 -4.05 -30.65 -19.95
N GLN A 242 -4.03 -31.96 -20.19
CA GLN A 242 -3.49 -33.02 -19.32
C GLN A 242 -4.35 -33.49 -18.13
N SER A 243 -5.29 -34.34 -18.50
CA SER A 243 -5.40 -35.69 -17.94
C SER A 243 -4.02 -36.36 -17.70
N LYS A 244 -3.63 -36.55 -16.43
CA LYS A 244 -2.93 -37.73 -15.83
C LYS A 244 -2.00 -37.33 -14.68
N LYS A 245 -2.48 -37.49 -13.44
CA LYS A 245 -1.95 -38.37 -12.36
C LYS A 245 -2.41 -37.86 -10.99
N LYS A 246 -2.94 -38.80 -10.21
CA LYS A 246 -3.42 -38.72 -8.81
C LYS A 246 -2.27 -38.99 -7.82
N GLU A 247 -2.62 -38.81 -6.55
CA GLU A 247 -1.98 -39.19 -5.26
C GLU A 247 -1.27 -38.01 -4.58
N GLU A 248 -1.40 -37.75 -3.27
CA GLU A 248 -2.31 -38.16 -2.18
C GLU A 248 -2.05 -37.17 -1.01
N ALA A 249 -3.04 -36.87 -0.16
CA ALA A 249 -2.89 -36.04 1.04
C ALA A 249 -2.34 -36.87 2.23
N PRO A 250 -1.97 -36.30 3.41
CA PRO A 250 -2.98 -36.01 4.46
C PRO A 250 -2.57 -34.81 5.39
N PRO A 251 -3.12 -34.59 6.61
CA PRO A 251 -4.00 -33.45 6.94
C PRO A 251 -3.55 -32.56 8.12
N ALA A 252 -4.39 -31.56 8.43
CA ALA A 252 -4.25 -30.43 9.36
C ALA A 252 -3.92 -30.73 10.84
N GLU A 253 -3.38 -29.72 11.52
CA GLU A 253 -3.59 -29.49 12.97
C GLU A 253 -3.89 -28.02 13.28
N GLN A 254 -4.74 -27.85 14.29
CA GLN A 254 -5.40 -26.64 14.78
C GLN A 254 -4.46 -25.85 15.70
N VAL A 255 -4.61 -24.52 15.76
CA VAL A 255 -3.96 -23.69 16.80
C VAL A 255 -5.05 -23.01 17.61
N GLU A 256 -5.07 -23.33 18.90
CA GLU A 256 -5.90 -22.73 19.94
C GLU A 256 -5.47 -21.28 20.25
N ASP A 257 -6.45 -20.51 20.72
CA ASP A 257 -6.33 -19.18 21.32
C ASP A 257 -5.31 -19.14 22.49
N GLU A 258 -4.64 -18.00 22.68
CA GLU A 258 -4.87 -17.15 23.87
C GLU A 258 -3.92 -15.93 23.98
N GLU A 259 -4.55 -14.80 24.36
CA GLU A 259 -4.12 -13.73 25.28
C GLU A 259 -2.98 -12.71 24.96
N LYS A 260 -3.39 -11.43 24.90
CA LYS A 260 -2.63 -10.22 25.28
C LYS A 260 -2.36 -10.24 26.81
N PRO A 261 -1.35 -9.54 27.42
CA PRO A 261 -1.08 -8.10 27.18
C PRO A 261 0.34 -7.51 27.55
N LYS A 262 0.50 -6.20 27.25
CA LYS A 262 1.37 -5.14 27.86
C LYS A 262 2.64 -4.65 27.13
N GLU A 263 2.85 -3.34 27.25
CA GLU A 263 3.83 -2.49 26.57
C GLU A 263 5.30 -2.68 27.00
N SER A 264 6.18 -2.50 26.01
CA SER A 264 7.52 -1.89 26.05
C SER A 264 8.62 -2.50 26.95
N LYS A 265 9.38 -3.44 26.39
CA LYS A 265 10.85 -3.54 26.52
C LYS A 265 11.43 -3.99 25.17
N ASP A 266 12.55 -3.42 24.74
CA ASP A 266 13.25 -3.89 23.54
C ASP A 266 13.68 -5.36 23.77
N PRO A 267 13.29 -6.32 22.92
CA PRO A 267 13.59 -7.74 23.12
C PRO A 267 15.08 -8.05 23.29
N PHE A 268 15.98 -7.17 22.79
CA PHE A 268 17.43 -7.33 22.92
C PHE A 268 18.01 -6.80 24.24
N ASP A 269 17.26 -6.03 25.04
CA ASP A 269 17.72 -5.51 26.33
C ASP A 269 17.79 -6.58 27.44
N LEU A 270 17.17 -7.73 27.21
CA LEU A 270 17.21 -8.90 28.11
C LEU A 270 18.47 -9.76 27.93
N LEU A 271 19.24 -9.53 26.86
CA LEU A 271 20.44 -10.30 26.54
C LEU A 271 21.69 -9.63 27.15
N PRO A 272 22.81 -10.34 27.38
CA PRO A 272 24.03 -9.74 27.91
C PRO A 272 24.56 -8.66 26.94
N LYS A 273 24.97 -7.49 27.45
CA LYS A 273 25.64 -6.47 26.63
C LYS A 273 27.04 -7.01 26.33
N GLY A 274 27.19 -7.62 25.16
CA GLY A 274 28.48 -8.10 24.68
C GLY A 274 29.47 -6.96 24.43
N THR A 275 30.68 -7.35 24.09
CA THR A 275 31.82 -6.43 23.91
C THR A 275 31.85 -5.78 22.52
N PHE A 276 31.01 -6.25 21.59
CA PHE A 276 30.92 -5.78 20.21
C PHE A 276 29.97 -4.59 20.07
N ASN A 277 30.50 -3.42 19.69
CA ASN A 277 29.68 -2.25 19.39
C ASN A 277 29.23 -2.25 17.92
N MET A 278 27.95 -2.58 17.70
CA MET A 278 27.34 -2.67 16.39
C MET A 278 27.34 -1.32 15.63
N ASP A 279 27.19 -0.20 16.33
CA ASP A 279 27.15 1.14 15.70
C ASP A 279 28.54 1.57 15.21
N ASP A 280 29.60 1.25 15.96
CA ASP A 280 30.99 1.51 15.55
C ASP A 280 31.37 0.67 14.33
N PHE A 281 30.96 -0.60 14.31
CA PHE A 281 31.17 -1.47 13.15
C PHE A 281 30.45 -0.93 11.90
N LYS A 282 29.18 -0.54 12.00
CA LYS A 282 28.42 0.04 10.88
C LYS A 282 29.04 1.32 10.34
N ARG A 283 29.58 2.15 11.23
CA ARG A 283 30.29 3.37 10.86
C ARG A 283 31.60 3.06 10.13
N CYS A 284 32.37 2.08 10.61
CA CYS A 284 33.59 1.62 9.95
C CYS A 284 33.28 1.03 8.55
N TYR A 285 32.29 0.15 8.45
CA TYR A 285 31.86 -0.46 7.19
C TYR A 285 31.35 0.57 6.15
N SER A 286 30.80 1.71 6.60
CA SER A 286 30.30 2.75 5.68
C SER A 286 31.38 3.72 5.19
N ASN A 287 32.49 3.84 5.92
CA ASN A 287 33.48 4.89 5.71
C ASN A 287 34.84 4.36 5.21
N GLU A 288 35.13 3.07 5.39
CA GLU A 288 36.38 2.43 5.00
C GLU A 288 36.15 1.32 3.98
N ASP A 289 37.18 1.03 3.17
CA ASP A 289 37.14 -0.06 2.19
C ASP A 289 36.95 -1.43 2.86
N GLU A 290 36.38 -2.37 2.09
CA GLU A 290 36.12 -3.77 2.47
C GLU A 290 37.37 -4.50 3.00
N ALA A 291 38.54 -4.12 2.47
CA ALA A 291 39.84 -4.64 2.91
C ALA A 291 40.21 -4.24 4.35
N LYS A 292 39.56 -3.24 4.94
CA LYS A 292 39.74 -2.81 6.34
C LYS A 292 38.53 -3.10 7.22
N SER A 293 37.31 -2.97 6.68
CA SER A 293 36.09 -3.18 7.44
C SER A 293 35.82 -4.66 7.78
N ILE A 294 36.21 -5.59 6.90
CA ILE A 294 36.04 -7.04 7.14
C ILE A 294 37.03 -7.55 8.21
N PRO A 295 38.33 -7.20 8.19
CA PRO A 295 39.22 -7.51 9.31
C PRO A 295 38.77 -6.87 10.64
N TYR A 296 38.28 -5.62 10.60
CA TYR A 296 37.75 -4.93 11.78
C TYR A 296 36.51 -5.62 12.37
N PHE A 297 35.63 -6.17 11.52
CA PHE A 297 34.53 -7.03 11.96
C PHE A 297 35.05 -8.19 12.80
N TRP A 298 35.99 -8.99 12.27
CA TRP A 298 36.49 -10.17 12.95
C TRP A 298 37.34 -9.89 14.20
N GLU A 299 38.01 -8.74 14.26
CA GLU A 299 38.78 -8.32 15.46
C GLU A 299 37.86 -7.95 16.62
N LYS A 300 36.72 -7.32 16.34
CA LYS A 300 35.78 -6.85 17.36
C LYS A 300 34.60 -7.79 17.60
N PHE A 301 34.35 -8.73 16.69
CA PHE A 301 33.21 -9.64 16.77
C PHE A 301 33.29 -10.49 18.04
N ASP A 302 32.22 -10.46 18.81
CA ASP A 302 32.08 -11.20 20.06
C ASP A 302 31.21 -12.43 19.84
N PRO A 303 31.81 -13.63 19.63
CA PRO A 303 31.07 -14.86 19.38
C PRO A 303 30.30 -15.37 20.60
N GLU A 304 30.55 -14.85 21.80
CA GLU A 304 29.82 -15.24 23.01
C GLU A 304 28.45 -14.55 23.08
N ASN A 305 28.30 -13.36 22.47
CA ASN A 305 27.09 -12.55 22.58
C ASN A 305 26.41 -12.26 21.23
N TYR A 306 27.08 -12.53 20.11
CA TYR A 306 26.54 -12.32 18.76
C TYR A 306 26.56 -13.61 17.95
N SER A 307 25.59 -13.74 17.05
CA SER A 307 25.51 -14.87 16.14
C SER A 307 25.42 -14.41 14.68
N ILE A 308 25.93 -15.25 13.80
CA ILE A 308 25.91 -15.06 12.35
C ILE A 308 24.94 -16.07 11.77
N TRP A 309 24.05 -15.58 10.91
CA TRP A 309 23.01 -16.37 10.26
C TRP A 309 23.07 -16.19 8.76
N TYR A 310 22.88 -17.30 8.05
CA TYR A 310 22.65 -17.31 6.62
C TYR A 310 21.15 -17.41 6.34
N ALA A 311 20.65 -16.55 5.47
CA ALA A 311 19.28 -16.54 5.01
C ALA A 311 19.22 -16.82 3.51
N GLU A 312 18.37 -17.75 3.08
CA GLU A 312 18.15 -18.08 1.67
C GLU A 312 16.65 -18.08 1.37
N TYR A 313 16.22 -17.42 0.30
CA TYR A 313 14.80 -17.31 -0.03
C TYR A 313 14.25 -18.62 -0.59
N LYS A 314 13.14 -19.11 -0.04
CA LYS A 314 12.57 -20.43 -0.33
C LYS A 314 11.88 -20.55 -1.70
N TYR A 315 11.45 -19.43 -2.28
CA TYR A 315 10.60 -19.40 -3.48
C TYR A 315 11.25 -18.65 -4.65
N PRO A 316 12.43 -19.07 -5.15
CA PRO A 316 13.10 -18.37 -6.24
C PRO A 316 12.26 -18.31 -7.53
N GLU A 317 11.34 -19.27 -7.76
CA GLU A 317 10.37 -19.26 -8.85
C GLU A 317 9.35 -18.11 -8.82
N GLU A 318 9.15 -17.44 -7.68
CA GLU A 318 8.29 -16.24 -7.59
C GLU A 318 9.02 -14.96 -8.00
N LEU A 319 10.36 -15.02 -8.12
CA LEU A 319 11.22 -13.88 -8.42
C LEU A 319 11.34 -13.62 -9.93
N SER A 320 10.25 -13.11 -10.51
CA SER A 320 10.15 -12.81 -11.96
C SER A 320 11.05 -11.67 -12.45
N LYS A 321 11.09 -10.53 -11.75
CA LYS A 321 11.90 -9.36 -12.15
C LYS A 321 12.87 -8.94 -11.06
N VAL A 322 14.12 -8.71 -11.42
CA VAL A 322 15.21 -8.29 -10.51
C VAL A 322 14.82 -7.05 -9.68
N PHE A 323 14.15 -6.07 -10.29
CA PHE A 323 13.67 -4.87 -9.58
C PHE A 323 12.57 -5.18 -8.54
N MET A 324 11.65 -6.11 -8.84
CA MET A 324 10.61 -6.52 -7.90
C MET A 324 11.21 -7.28 -6.71
N SER A 325 12.18 -8.15 -6.97
CA SER A 325 12.96 -8.85 -5.95
C SER A 325 13.72 -7.87 -5.04
N CYS A 326 14.27 -6.79 -5.61
CA CYS A 326 14.91 -5.74 -4.82
C CYS A 326 13.92 -4.93 -3.97
N ASN A 327 12.70 -4.70 -4.45
CA ASN A 327 11.64 -4.08 -3.66
C ASN A 327 11.20 -4.97 -2.50
N LEU A 328 11.22 -6.29 -2.68
CA LEU A 328 10.93 -7.26 -1.63
C LEU A 328 11.95 -7.19 -0.49
N ILE A 329 13.26 -7.16 -0.82
CA ILE A 329 14.34 -6.97 0.17
C ILE A 329 14.17 -5.62 0.91
N THR A 330 13.85 -4.55 0.17
CA THR A 330 13.65 -3.21 0.75
C THR A 330 12.46 -3.18 1.71
N GLY A 331 11.37 -3.83 1.32
CA GLY A 331 10.18 -3.95 2.16
C GLY A 331 10.49 -4.69 3.46
N MET A 332 11.25 -5.78 3.39
CA MET A 332 11.67 -6.53 4.59
C MET A 332 12.52 -5.65 5.51
N PHE A 333 13.49 -4.90 4.98
CA PHE A 333 14.33 -3.99 5.77
C PHE A 333 13.50 -2.90 6.47
N GLN A 334 12.51 -2.33 5.78
CA GLN A 334 11.62 -1.33 6.38
C GLN A 334 10.76 -1.90 7.50
N ARG A 335 10.33 -3.17 7.39
CA ARG A 335 9.57 -3.87 8.45
C ARG A 335 10.44 -4.21 9.67
N LEU A 336 11.74 -4.45 9.45
CA LEU A 336 12.70 -4.77 10.50
C LEU A 336 13.37 -3.53 11.13
N ASP A 337 12.94 -2.29 10.82
CA ASP A 337 13.62 -1.05 11.27
C ASP A 337 13.82 -0.96 12.80
N LYS A 338 12.95 -1.57 13.62
CA LYS A 338 13.16 -1.67 15.08
C LYS A 338 14.37 -2.54 15.46
N MET A 339 14.65 -3.61 14.70
CA MET A 339 15.80 -4.50 14.86
C MET A 339 17.10 -3.85 14.36
N ARG A 340 16.98 -2.81 13.53
CA ARG A 340 18.11 -2.13 12.87
C ARG A 340 19.17 -1.69 13.86
N LYS A 341 18.85 -1.20 15.06
CA LYS A 341 19.85 -0.76 16.05
C LYS A 341 20.79 -1.88 16.53
N GLN A 342 20.34 -3.13 16.54
CA GLN A 342 21.06 -4.25 17.15
C GLN A 342 21.44 -5.35 16.14
N ALA A 343 21.19 -5.12 14.85
CA ALA A 343 21.48 -6.07 13.78
C ALA A 343 22.13 -5.38 12.58
N PHE A 344 22.89 -6.17 11.83
CA PHE A 344 23.50 -5.83 10.55
C PHE A 344 23.26 -6.97 9.57
N ALA A 345 22.97 -6.67 8.31
CA ALA A 345 22.91 -7.71 7.28
C ALA A 345 23.38 -7.21 5.92
N SER A 346 23.95 -8.12 5.15
CA SER A 346 24.19 -7.93 3.73
C SER A 346 23.34 -8.95 2.96
N VAL A 347 22.35 -8.46 2.22
CA VAL A 347 21.46 -9.30 1.41
C VAL A 347 21.75 -9.02 -0.05
N CYS A 348 22.06 -10.08 -0.78
CA CYS A 348 22.42 -10.06 -2.19
C CYS A 348 21.33 -10.73 -3.03
N LEU A 349 21.08 -10.15 -4.20
CA LEU A 349 20.30 -10.69 -5.27
C LEU A 349 21.26 -11.16 -6.37
N PHE A 350 21.18 -12.45 -6.69
CA PHE A 350 22.00 -13.11 -7.70
C PHE A 350 21.15 -13.49 -8.91
N GLY A 351 21.73 -13.44 -10.11
CA GLY A 351 21.08 -13.85 -11.36
C GLY A 351 20.46 -12.72 -12.18
N SER A 352 19.54 -13.07 -13.08
CA SER A 352 18.88 -12.17 -14.04
C SER A 352 17.36 -12.33 -13.99
N ASP A 353 16.62 -11.54 -14.76
CA ASP A 353 15.15 -11.67 -14.85
C ASP A 353 14.76 -13.14 -15.17
N ASP A 354 13.68 -13.59 -14.52
CA ASP A 354 13.14 -14.96 -14.53
C ASP A 354 14.06 -16.08 -13.99
N ASN A 355 15.29 -15.76 -13.57
CA ASN A 355 16.22 -16.68 -12.92
C ASN A 355 17.06 -15.95 -11.85
N SER A 356 16.41 -15.55 -10.76
CA SER A 356 17.04 -14.83 -9.66
C SER A 356 16.90 -15.54 -8.31
N SER A 357 17.83 -15.26 -7.40
CA SER A 357 17.87 -15.82 -6.04
C SER A 357 18.26 -14.74 -5.05
N ILE A 358 17.62 -14.76 -3.88
CA ILE A 358 17.91 -13.84 -2.78
C ILE A 358 18.54 -14.65 -1.66
N SER A 359 19.72 -14.22 -1.23
CA SER A 359 20.38 -14.77 -0.05
C SER A 359 21.16 -13.69 0.67
N GLY A 360 21.42 -13.87 1.95
CA GLY A 360 22.09 -12.85 2.75
C GLY A 360 22.70 -13.38 4.02
N VAL A 361 23.70 -12.64 4.49
CA VAL A 361 24.35 -12.88 5.78
C VAL A 361 23.86 -11.84 6.77
N TRP A 362 23.35 -12.32 7.90
CA TRP A 362 22.80 -11.53 8.98
C TRP A 362 23.62 -11.71 10.25
N VAL A 363 23.78 -10.63 11.00
CA VAL A 363 24.48 -10.59 12.27
C VAL A 363 23.62 -9.84 13.27
N TRP A 364 23.32 -10.45 14.41
CA TRP A 364 22.57 -9.80 15.49
C TRP A 364 23.00 -10.32 16.85
N ARG A 365 22.54 -9.63 17.89
CA ARG A 365 22.83 -9.97 19.29
C ARG A 365 21.97 -11.14 19.77
N GLY A 366 22.58 -12.10 20.45
CA GLY A 366 21.94 -13.32 20.93
C GLY A 366 22.21 -14.53 20.05
N HIS A 367 21.94 -15.73 20.58
CA HIS A 367 22.23 -17.02 19.93
C HIS A 367 21.05 -17.67 19.23
N GLU A 368 19.85 -17.14 19.44
CA GLU A 368 18.60 -17.62 18.87
C GLU A 368 18.18 -16.77 17.67
N LEU A 369 17.20 -17.28 16.91
CA LEU A 369 16.61 -16.56 15.80
C LEU A 369 15.94 -15.29 16.31
N ALA A 370 16.51 -14.12 15.97
CA ALA A 370 16.00 -12.84 16.44
C ALA A 370 14.52 -12.64 16.07
N PHE A 371 14.07 -13.19 14.94
CA PHE A 371 12.67 -13.11 14.50
C PHE A 371 11.69 -13.81 15.44
N LYS A 372 12.11 -14.80 16.24
CA LYS A 372 11.25 -15.46 17.23
C LYS A 372 11.10 -14.65 18.53
N LEU A 373 11.94 -13.64 18.75
CA LEU A 373 11.94 -12.81 19.97
C LEU A 373 10.81 -11.77 19.99
N SER A 374 10.23 -11.45 18.83
CA SER A 374 9.12 -10.49 18.73
C SER A 374 8.12 -10.92 17.66
N PRO A 375 6.81 -10.96 17.99
CA PRO A 375 5.76 -11.19 16.99
C PRO A 375 5.81 -10.18 15.82
N ASP A 376 6.29 -8.95 16.07
CA ASP A 376 6.46 -7.91 15.04
C ASP A 376 7.51 -8.27 13.96
N TRP A 377 8.45 -9.18 14.27
CA TRP A 377 9.55 -9.56 13.38
C TRP A 377 9.30 -10.86 12.62
N GLN A 378 8.19 -11.55 12.90
CA GLN A 378 7.85 -12.85 12.31
C GLN A 378 7.20 -12.76 10.91
N ILE A 379 7.09 -11.58 10.33
CA ILE A 379 6.27 -11.34 9.13
C ILE A 379 6.87 -11.96 7.86
N ASP A 380 8.20 -11.92 7.69
CA ASP A 380 8.85 -12.40 6.46
C ASP A 380 9.81 -13.57 6.67
N TYR A 381 10.15 -13.89 7.93
CA TYR A 381 11.22 -14.86 8.21
C TYR A 381 10.87 -16.28 7.73
N GLU A 382 9.58 -16.64 7.63
CA GLU A 382 9.15 -17.98 7.18
C GLU A 382 9.45 -18.24 5.70
N SER A 383 9.52 -17.18 4.90
CA SER A 383 9.86 -17.21 3.48
C SER A 383 11.35 -17.43 3.21
N TYR A 384 12.17 -17.42 4.27
CA TYR A 384 13.61 -17.67 4.21
C TYR A 384 13.98 -18.92 5.01
N ASP A 385 14.93 -19.70 4.49
CA ASP A 385 15.64 -20.72 5.25
C ASP A 385 16.79 -20.08 6.02
N TRP A 386 16.81 -20.31 7.32
CA TRP A 386 17.82 -19.74 8.22
C TRP A 386 18.76 -20.82 8.72
N LYS A 387 20.06 -20.61 8.52
CA LYS A 387 21.11 -21.49 9.02
C LYS A 387 22.07 -20.70 9.89
N LYS A 388 22.20 -21.09 11.16
CA LYS A 388 23.23 -20.55 12.05
C LYS A 388 24.60 -20.97 11.52
N LEU A 389 25.51 -20.00 11.37
CA LEU A 389 26.88 -20.23 10.94
C LEU A 389 27.81 -20.26 12.15
N ASP A 390 28.88 -21.04 12.06
CA ASP A 390 29.92 -21.10 13.09
C ASP A 390 31.02 -20.06 12.79
N PRO A 391 31.20 -19.03 13.63
CA PRO A 391 32.22 -18.00 13.43
C PRO A 391 33.66 -18.52 13.36
N LYS A 392 33.94 -19.74 13.86
CA LYS A 392 35.29 -20.34 13.86
C LYS A 392 35.62 -21.09 12.56
N SER A 393 34.63 -21.43 11.75
CA SER A 393 34.81 -22.16 10.50
C SER A 393 35.38 -21.25 9.40
N GLU A 394 36.35 -21.76 8.64
CA GLU A 394 36.94 -21.04 7.50
C GLU A 394 35.92 -20.80 6.39
N GLU A 395 34.96 -21.71 6.22
CA GLU A 395 33.85 -21.57 5.28
C GLU A 395 32.95 -20.38 5.63
N THR A 396 32.68 -20.16 6.92
CA THR A 396 31.88 -19.02 7.39
C THR A 396 32.63 -17.71 7.18
N LYS A 397 33.94 -17.67 7.45
CA LYS A 397 34.77 -16.48 7.21
C LYS A 397 34.77 -16.07 5.74
N LYS A 398 34.91 -17.06 4.85
CA LYS A 398 34.84 -16.85 3.40
C LYS A 398 33.46 -16.37 2.95
N LEU A 399 32.39 -16.96 3.47
CA LEU A 399 31.02 -16.56 3.13
C LEU A 399 30.69 -15.14 3.62
N VAL A 400 31.09 -14.78 4.84
CA VAL A 400 30.93 -13.41 5.37
C VAL A 400 31.71 -12.42 4.51
N GLN A 401 32.95 -12.76 4.12
CA GLN A 401 33.76 -11.94 3.23
C GLN A 401 33.03 -11.73 1.89
N ASP A 402 32.64 -12.80 1.21
CA ASP A 402 31.99 -12.75 -0.11
C ASP A 402 30.69 -11.93 -0.13
N TYR A 403 29.90 -11.98 0.94
CA TYR A 403 28.65 -11.22 1.05
C TYR A 403 28.88 -9.78 1.53
N PHE A 404 29.92 -9.51 2.30
CA PHE A 404 30.23 -8.15 2.76
C PHE A 404 30.98 -7.33 1.68
N SER A 405 31.68 -8.00 0.75
CA SER A 405 32.29 -7.38 -0.44
C SER A 405 31.46 -7.53 -1.72
N TRP A 406 30.26 -8.09 -1.64
CA TRP A 406 29.37 -8.37 -2.79
C TRP A 406 30.05 -9.09 -3.97
N SER A 407 31.09 -9.86 -3.70
CA SER A 407 31.93 -10.56 -4.69
C SER A 407 31.58 -12.03 -4.84
N GLY A 408 30.61 -12.53 -4.06
CA GLY A 408 30.19 -13.92 -4.07
C GLY A 408 29.40 -14.36 -5.31
N VAL A 409 29.26 -15.68 -5.45
CA VAL A 409 28.30 -16.34 -6.36
C VAL A 409 27.31 -17.16 -5.54
N ASP A 410 26.07 -17.25 -6.02
CA ASP A 410 25.05 -18.09 -5.36
C ASP A 410 25.44 -19.58 -5.42
N LYS A 411 24.79 -20.44 -4.61
CA LYS A 411 24.98 -21.90 -4.61
C LYS A 411 24.80 -22.54 -5.99
N GLN A 412 24.05 -21.90 -6.89
CA GLN A 412 23.83 -22.33 -8.28
C GLN A 412 24.79 -21.67 -9.29
N GLY A 413 25.84 -20.98 -8.84
CA GLY A 413 26.83 -20.31 -9.70
C GLY A 413 26.34 -19.01 -10.34
N ARG A 414 25.22 -18.44 -9.87
CA ARG A 414 24.66 -17.19 -10.39
C ARG A 414 25.49 -15.99 -9.92
N LYS A 415 25.81 -15.07 -10.84
CA LYS A 415 26.60 -13.87 -10.56
C LYS A 415 25.79 -12.85 -9.74
N PHE A 416 26.50 -12.08 -8.92
CA PHE A 416 25.93 -10.95 -8.20
C PHE A 416 25.31 -9.93 -9.17
N ASN A 417 24.12 -9.43 -8.82
CA ASN A 417 23.43 -8.40 -9.58
C ASN A 417 23.21 -7.14 -8.74
N GLN A 418 22.52 -7.26 -7.60
CA GLN A 418 22.26 -6.13 -6.70
C GLN A 418 22.37 -6.55 -5.24
N GLY A 419 22.85 -5.66 -4.38
CA GLY A 419 23.00 -5.90 -2.94
C GLY A 419 22.37 -4.78 -2.12
N LYS A 420 21.85 -5.10 -0.94
CA LYS A 420 21.37 -4.13 0.03
C LYS A 420 21.91 -4.44 1.42
N ILE A 421 22.35 -3.39 2.09
CA ILE A 421 22.82 -3.46 3.48
C ILE A 421 21.68 -3.05 4.42
N PHE A 422 21.43 -3.89 5.41
CA PHE A 422 20.63 -3.58 6.57
C PHE A 422 21.57 -3.09 7.68
N LYS A 423 21.59 -1.79 7.94
CA LYS A 423 22.44 -1.16 8.95
C LYS A 423 21.73 -0.03 9.64
#